data_AF-H5TIL9-F1
#
_entry.id   AF-H5TIL9-F1
#
_cell.length_a   1.000
_cell.length_b   1.000
_cell.length_c   1.000
_cell.angle_alpha   90.00
_cell.angle_beta   90.00
_cell.angle_gamma   90.00
#
_symmetry.space_group_name_H-M   'P 1'
#
loop_
_entity.id
_entity.type
_entity.pdbx_description
1 polymer ?
#
loop_
_entity_poly.entity_id
_entity_poly.type
_entity_poly.pdbx_seq_one_letter_code
_entity_poly.pdbx_strand_id
1 'polypeptide(L)' 'MTSNKRRRHTPEQIIRKLAEGNKLLAAGQELDEVCRHLEVAESPTSPTI' A
#
# COMPACT_ATOMS: atom_id res chain seq x y z
N MET A 1 24.28 -9.19 11.83
CA MET A 1 23.12 -9.50 10.98
C MET A 1 22.17 -8.32 11.04
N THR A 2 22.08 -7.52 9.98
CA THR A 2 21.19 -6.35 9.94
C THR A 2 19.75 -6.85 9.87
N SER A 3 19.08 -6.86 11.03
CA SER A 3 17.64 -7.10 11.10
C SER A 3 16.95 -6.12 10.17
N ASN A 4 16.55 -6.59 8.99
CA ASN A 4 15.78 -5.82 8.03
C ASN A 4 14.47 -5.49 8.74
N LYS A 5 14.40 -4.31 9.39
CA LYS A 5 13.21 -3.80 10.07
C LYS A 5 12.17 -3.63 8.98
N ARG A 6 11.43 -4.70 8.70
CA ARG A 6 10.33 -4.75 7.74
C ARG A 6 9.49 -3.50 7.99
N ARG A 7 9.56 -2.53 7.08
CA ARG A 7 8.83 -1.26 7.21
C ARG A 7 7.36 -1.55 6.98
N ARG A 8 6.69 -2.06 8.02
CA ARG A 8 5.23 -2.15 8.04
C ARG A 8 4.69 -0.73 7.92
N HIS A 9 3.72 -0.55 7.03
CA HIS A 9 2.95 0.68 7.01
C HIS A 9 2.26 0.85 8.36
N THR A 10 2.27 2.07 8.91
CA THR A 10 1.46 2.35 10.09
C THR A 10 -0.02 2.28 9.72
N PRO A 11 -0.92 2.01 10.68
CA PRO A 11 -2.35 2.06 10.43
C PRO A 11 -2.79 3.36 9.74
N GLU A 12 -2.25 4.52 10.13
CA GLU A 12 -2.58 5.79 9.47
C GLU A 12 -2.09 5.86 8.03
N GLN A 13 -0.91 5.28 7.72
CA GLN A 13 -0.42 5.20 6.34
C GLN A 13 -1.34 4.33 5.48
N ILE A 14 -1.84 3.21 6.02
CA ILE A 14 -2.78 2.32 5.33
C ILE A 14 -4.08 3.07 5.05
N ILE A 15 -4.66 3.73 6.06
CA ILE A 15 -5.92 4.47 5.92
C ILE A 15 -5.80 5.55 4.84
N ARG A 16 -4.68 6.30 4.82
CA ARG A 16 -4.42 7.32 3.79
C ARG A 16 -4.35 6.72 2.39
N LYS A 17 -3.55 5.66 2.20
CA LYS A 17 -3.40 4.99 0.90
C LYS A 17 -4.73 4.43 0.39
N LEU A 18 -5.54 3.85 1.27
CA LEU A 18 -6.87 3.34 0.90
C LEU A 18 -7.82 4.46 0.48
N ALA A 19 -7.87 5.57 1.24
CA ALA A 19 -8.72 6.71 0.89
C ALA A 19 -8.30 7.36 -0.43
N GLU A 20 -6.99 7.48 -0.67
CA GLU A 20 -6.44 8.04 -1.90
C GLU A 20 -6.68 7.13 -3.11
N GLY A 21 -6.42 5.83 -2.98
CA GLY A 21 -6.72 4.86 -4.03
C GLY A 21 -8.19 4.87 -4.43
N ASN A 22 -9.10 4.93 -3.46
CA ASN A 22 -10.52 4.99 -3.74
C ASN A 22 -10.92 6.27 -4.50
N LYS A 23 -10.30 7.41 -4.21
CA LYS A 23 -10.54 8.66 -4.95
C LYS A 23 -10.05 8.57 -6.40
N LEU A 24 -8.85 8.03 -6.63
CA LEU A 24 -8.28 7.91 -7.97
C LEU A 24 -9.07 6.93 -8.85
N LEU A 25 -9.48 5.79 -8.27
CA LEU A 25 -10.34 4.83 -8.97
C LEU A 25 -11.72 5.44 -9.29
N ALA A 26 -12.32 6.20 -8.36
CA ALA A 26 -13.58 6.89 -8.61
C ALA A 26 -13.45 8.00 -9.68
N ALA A 27 -12.25 8.54 -9.87
CA ALA A 27 -11.94 9.48 -10.95
C ALA A 27 -11.69 8.79 -12.31
N GLY A 28 -11.75 7.45 -12.37
CA GLY A 28 -11.59 6.66 -13.59
C GLY A 28 -10.14 6.31 -13.93
N GLN A 29 -9.19 6.50 -13.01
CA GLN A 29 -7.79 6.13 -13.23
C GLN A 29 -7.63 4.61 -13.28
N GLU A 30 -6.75 4.12 -14.16
CA GLU A 30 -6.51 2.68 -14.29
C GLU A 30 -5.80 2.10 -13.07
N LEU A 31 -6.09 0.83 -12.75
CA LEU A 31 -5.59 0.17 -11.55
C LEU A 31 -4.05 0.15 -11.48
N ASP A 32 -3.37 -0.07 -12.60
CA ASP A 32 -1.91 -0.06 -12.68
C ASP A 32 -1.33 1.31 -12.29
N GLU A 33 -1.91 2.38 -12.83
CA GLU A 33 -1.52 3.76 -12.53
C GLU A 33 -1.78 4.11 -11.06
N VAL A 34 -2.91 3.67 -10.50
CA VAL A 34 -3.22 3.85 -9.06
C VAL A 34 -2.21 3.12 -8.17
N CYS A 35 -1.89 1.86 -8.49
CA CYS A 35 -0.89 1.08 -7.74
C CYS A 35 0.49 1.73 -7.78
N ARG A 36 0.88 2.25 -8.95
CA ARG A 36 2.14 2.97 -9.14
C ARG A 36 2.16 4.29 -8.36
N HIS A 37 1.07 5.05 -8.38
CA HIS A 37 0.92 6.31 -7.63
C HIS A 37 1.01 6.09 -6.12
N LEU A 38 0.38 5.04 -5.61
CA LEU A 38 0.35 4.75 -4.18
C LEU A 38 1.65 4.14 -3.64
N GLU A 39 2.62 3.82 -4.51
CA GLU A 39 3.90 3.18 -4.14
C GLU A 39 3.67 1.99 -3.19
N VAL A 40 2.66 1.16 -3.48
CA VAL A 40 2.34 -0.01 -2.66
C VAL A 40 3.33 -1.11 -3.02
N ALA A 41 4.39 -1.25 -2.22
CA ALA A 41 5.24 -2.42 -2.29
C ALA A 41 4.47 -3.65 -1.78
N GLU A 42 4.73 -4.81 -2.39
CA GLU A 42 4.20 -6.08 -1.90
C GLU A 42 4.62 -6.25 -0.43
N SER A 43 3.62 -6.19 0.45
CA SER A 43 3.88 -6.39 1.87
C SER A 43 4.26 -7.86 2.05
N PRO A 44 5.36 -8.21 2.76
CA PRO A 44 5.59 -9.59 3.12
C PRO A 44 4.42 -9.99 4.02
N THR A 45 3.50 -10.74 3.42
CA THR A 45 2.33 -11.29 4.08
C THR A 45 2.80 -11.95 5.37
N SER A 46 2.10 -11.66 6.46
CA SER A 46 2.35 -12.34 7.73
C SER A 46 2.24 -13.84 7.47
N PRO A 47 3.14 -14.70 7.98
CA PRO A 47 3.00 -16.13 7.79
C PRO A 47 1.64 -16.54 8.32
N THR A 48 0.83 -17.13 7.43
CA THR A 48 -0.42 -17.80 7.79
C THR A 48 -0.11 -18.77 8.91
N ILE A 49 -0.77 -18.61 10.07
CA ILE A 49 -0.75 -19.59 11.17
C ILE A 49 -1.48 -20.85 10.70
#